data_AF-A0AAC8VH77-F1
#
_entry.id   AF-A0AAC8VH77-F1
#
_cell.length_a   1.000
_cell.length_b   1.000
_cell.length_c   1.000
_cell.angle_alpha   90.00
_cell.angle_beta   90.00
_cell.angle_gamma   90.00
#
_symmetry.space_group_name_H-M   'P 1'
#
loop_
_entity.id
_entity.type
_entity.pdbx_description
1 polymer ?
#
loop_
_entity_poly.entity_id
_entity_poly.type
_entity_poly.pdbx_seq_one_letter_code
_entity_poly.pdbx_strand_id
1 'polypeptide(L)'
;MRFCSDLALKVVPLGHRPISIYSASYLGLGQDQLRNQFLNHTICFPNGYRLPNGKRSQFADYAMCQRSISPLITKVHQVQAINSLIDANKTFNALSGFSYIAKFFNLQSLSADLLKQKGKQFCATSWDQLQKTYPNNPFLYTYCINSAYFSRLLSRGYQFPSNATIIPTHTNRDGSNISWTRRKRRYLGRYFAHPMMQNRRAKRDDYKPSAVRVTQRYVP
;
A
#
# COMPACT_ATOMS: atom_id res chain seq x y z
N MET A 1 -20.14 13.14 -6.05
CA MET A 1 -18.96 13.62 -5.27
C MET A 1 -17.70 13.24 -6.03
N ARG A 2 -16.89 14.21 -6.49
CA ARG A 2 -15.53 13.91 -7.00
C ARG A 2 -14.63 13.69 -5.79
N PHE A 3 -14.08 12.48 -5.63
CA PHE A 3 -12.97 12.26 -4.71
C PHE A 3 -11.77 13.00 -5.29
N CYS A 4 -11.41 14.15 -4.73
CA CYS A 4 -10.30 14.98 -5.17
C CYS A 4 -9.00 14.16 -5.01
N SER A 5 -8.57 13.54 -6.11
CA SER A 5 -7.46 12.58 -6.14
C SER A 5 -6.36 13.02 -7.11
N ASP A 6 -6.32 14.33 -7.38
CA ASP A 6 -5.39 14.89 -8.35
C ASP A 6 -3.96 14.86 -7.81
N LEU A 7 -3.02 14.51 -8.69
CA LEU A 7 -1.59 14.55 -8.38
C LEU A 7 -1.16 15.99 -8.13
N ALA A 8 -0.93 16.32 -6.87
CA ALA A 8 -0.45 17.62 -6.48
C ALA A 8 1.07 17.72 -6.68
N LEU A 9 1.51 18.69 -7.47
CA LEU A 9 2.91 19.10 -7.58
C LEU A 9 3.21 20.20 -6.55
N LYS A 10 4.23 19.98 -5.72
CA LYS A 10 4.75 20.99 -4.79
C LYS A 10 6.26 21.11 -4.93
N VAL A 11 6.74 22.32 -5.19
CA VAL A 11 8.17 22.63 -5.15
C VAL A 11 8.54 22.98 -3.71
N VAL A 12 9.52 22.27 -3.15
CA VAL A 12 10.00 22.49 -1.78
C VAL A 12 11.48 22.89 -1.84
N PRO A 13 11.87 24.04 -1.28
CA PRO A 13 13.28 24.40 -1.15
C PRO A 13 13.94 23.48 -0.12
N LEU A 14 14.97 22.74 -0.52
CA LEU A 14 15.77 21.90 0.35
C LEU A 14 17.25 22.30 0.21
N GLY A 15 17.69 23.21 1.09
CA GLY A 15 18.98 23.87 0.95
C GLY A 15 19.01 24.73 -0.31
N HIS A 16 20.07 24.62 -1.11
CA HIS A 16 20.26 25.38 -2.36
C HIS A 16 19.61 24.76 -3.59
N ARG A 17 18.87 23.64 -3.44
CA ARG A 17 18.23 22.95 -4.57
C ARG A 17 16.72 22.85 -4.36
N PRO A 18 15.89 23.47 -5.22
CA PRO A 18 14.45 23.22 -5.19
C PRO A 18 14.16 21.79 -5.66
N ILE A 19 13.25 21.11 -4.96
CA ILE A 19 12.82 19.75 -5.33
C ILE A 19 11.32 19.76 -5.62
N SER A 20 10.97 19.28 -6.81
CA SER A 20 9.59 19.02 -7.20
C SER A 20 9.11 17.70 -6.59
N ILE A 21 8.02 17.76 -5.83
CA ILE A 21 7.42 16.61 -5.17
C ILE A 21 6.00 16.44 -5.69
N TYR A 22 5.73 15.27 -6.28
CA TYR A 22 4.40 14.83 -6.62
C TYR A 22 3.78 14.03 -5.46
N SER A 23 2.52 14.29 -5.15
CA SER A 23 1.81 13.53 -4.11
C SER A 23 0.32 13.40 -4.43
N ALA A 24 -0.22 12.21 -4.20
CA ALA A 24 -1.64 11.91 -4.29
C ALA A 24 -2.08 11.10 -3.07
N SER A 25 -3.34 11.22 -2.69
CA SER A 25 -3.96 10.40 -1.64
C SER A 25 -5.36 10.01 -2.06
N TYR A 26 -5.65 8.71 -2.00
CA TYR A 26 -6.92 8.13 -2.44
C TYR A 26 -7.71 7.69 -1.22
N LEU A 27 -8.52 8.58 -0.66
CA LEU A 27 -9.37 8.27 0.49
C LEU A 27 -10.34 7.15 0.14
N GLY A 28 -10.47 6.15 1.01
CA GLY A 28 -11.31 4.97 0.78
C GLY A 28 -10.61 3.82 0.03
N LEU A 29 -9.40 4.04 -0.48
CA LEU A 29 -8.59 3.01 -1.16
C LEU A 29 -7.60 2.29 -0.21
N GLY A 30 -7.84 2.34 1.10
CA GLY A 30 -7.05 1.60 2.09
C GLY A 30 -7.33 0.09 2.03
N GLN A 31 -6.32 -0.75 2.32
CA GLN A 31 -6.46 -2.22 2.27
C GLN A 31 -7.60 -2.76 3.16
N ASP A 32 -7.87 -2.12 4.30
CA ASP A 32 -8.92 -2.57 5.24
C ASP A 32 -10.30 -2.22 4.67
N GLN A 33 -10.44 -1.01 4.11
CA GLN A 33 -11.67 -0.59 3.43
C GLN A 33 -11.96 -1.44 2.19
N LEU A 34 -10.92 -1.78 1.42
CA LEU A 34 -11.02 -2.73 0.34
C LEU A 34 -11.55 -4.07 0.87
N ARG A 35 -10.90 -4.68 1.88
CA ARG A 35 -11.34 -5.98 2.37
C ARG A 35 -12.79 -5.94 2.83
N ASN A 36 -13.22 -4.87 3.51
CA ASN A 36 -14.61 -4.66 3.92
C ASN A 36 -15.61 -4.70 2.74
N GLN A 37 -15.26 -4.11 1.59
CA GLN A 37 -16.09 -4.14 0.38
C GLN A 37 -16.16 -5.53 -0.26
N PHE A 38 -15.12 -6.35 -0.09
CA PHE A 38 -15.00 -7.65 -0.75
C PHE A 38 -15.10 -8.85 0.22
N LEU A 39 -15.57 -8.66 1.46
CA LEU A 39 -15.63 -9.69 2.51
C LEU A 39 -16.40 -10.95 2.12
N ASN A 40 -17.32 -10.84 1.16
CA ASN A 40 -18.22 -11.90 0.72
C ASN A 40 -17.85 -12.47 -0.66
N HIS A 41 -16.78 -11.98 -1.29
CA HIS A 41 -16.30 -12.46 -2.58
C HIS A 41 -15.46 -13.73 -2.40
N THR A 42 -16.10 -14.90 -2.49
CA THR A 42 -15.47 -16.22 -2.34
C THR A 42 -14.19 -16.37 -3.17
N ILE A 43 -14.20 -15.86 -4.41
CA ILE A 43 -13.06 -15.90 -5.35
C ILE A 43 -11.79 -15.20 -4.85
N CYS A 44 -11.89 -14.30 -3.86
CA CYS A 44 -10.78 -13.52 -3.31
C CYS A 44 -10.13 -14.14 -2.06
N PHE A 45 -10.59 -15.31 -1.63
CA PHE A 45 -10.08 -16.01 -0.45
C PHE A 45 -9.62 -17.42 -0.80
N PRO A 46 -8.63 -17.98 -0.06
CA PRO A 46 -8.13 -19.32 -0.31
C PRO A 46 -9.21 -20.40 -0.22
N ASN A 47 -9.04 -21.49 -0.96
CA ASN A 47 -9.97 -22.62 -0.99
C ASN A 47 -10.21 -23.17 0.42
N GLY A 48 -11.46 -23.38 0.83
CA GLY A 48 -11.85 -23.86 2.15
C GLY A 48 -12.05 -22.77 3.21
N TYR A 49 -11.61 -21.53 2.96
CA TYR A 49 -11.82 -20.41 3.88
C TYR A 49 -13.31 -20.13 4.07
N ARG A 50 -13.74 -19.95 5.33
CA ARG A 50 -15.12 -19.60 5.69
C ARG A 50 -15.27 -18.09 5.81
N LEU A 51 -16.11 -17.51 4.97
CA LEU A 51 -16.39 -16.08 4.91
C LEU A 51 -17.39 -15.69 6.02
N PRO A 52 -17.48 -14.40 6.39
CA PRO A 52 -18.41 -13.92 7.43
C PRO A 52 -19.89 -14.23 7.15
N ASN A 53 -20.29 -14.28 5.88
CA ASN A 53 -21.64 -14.67 5.46
C ASN A 53 -21.92 -16.19 5.55
N GLY A 54 -21.01 -16.98 6.12
CA GLY A 54 -21.14 -18.42 6.26
C GLY A 54 -20.78 -19.22 5.01
N LYS A 55 -20.62 -18.59 3.84
CA LYS A 55 -20.18 -19.28 2.62
C LYS A 55 -18.72 -19.71 2.76
N ARG A 56 -18.35 -20.77 2.04
CA ARG A 56 -16.95 -21.20 1.91
C ARG A 56 -16.43 -20.85 0.52
N SER A 57 -15.16 -20.43 0.45
CA SER A 57 -14.46 -20.35 -0.83
C SER A 57 -14.24 -21.76 -1.36
N GLN A 58 -14.91 -22.13 -2.45
CA GLN A 58 -14.72 -23.44 -3.08
C GLN A 58 -13.65 -23.39 -4.18
N PHE A 59 -13.62 -22.29 -4.94
CA PHE A 59 -12.68 -22.07 -6.02
C PHE A 59 -12.18 -20.61 -6.00
N ALA A 60 -10.98 -20.43 -5.48
CA ALA A 60 -10.26 -19.17 -5.47
C ALA A 60 -9.85 -18.80 -6.91
N ASP A 61 -10.62 -17.92 -7.55
CA ASP A 61 -10.24 -17.35 -8.84
C ASP A 61 -9.52 -16.01 -8.63
N TYR A 62 -8.19 -16.09 -8.58
CA TYR A 62 -7.33 -14.92 -8.45
C TYR A 62 -7.55 -13.90 -9.56
N ALA A 63 -7.72 -14.35 -10.80
CA ALA A 63 -7.85 -13.44 -11.94
C ALA A 63 -9.18 -12.70 -11.89
N MET A 64 -10.26 -13.40 -11.54
CA MET A 64 -11.57 -12.80 -11.34
C MET A 64 -11.57 -11.86 -10.11
N CYS A 65 -10.83 -12.19 -9.05
CA CYS A 65 -10.65 -11.29 -7.91
C CYS A 65 -9.98 -9.97 -8.35
N GLN A 66 -8.89 -10.04 -9.13
CA GLN A 66 -8.25 -8.84 -9.69
C GLN A 66 -9.20 -8.04 -10.59
N ARG A 67 -9.98 -8.71 -11.44
CA ARG A 67 -10.98 -8.05 -12.29
C ARG A 67 -12.05 -7.35 -11.47
N SER A 68 -12.52 -7.96 -10.39
CA SER A 68 -13.55 -7.40 -9.50
C SER A 68 -13.05 -6.16 -8.74
N ILE A 69 -11.76 -6.14 -8.37
CA ILE A 69 -11.12 -4.99 -7.71
C ILE A 69 -10.82 -3.84 -8.69
N SER A 70 -10.68 -4.13 -9.99
CA SER A 70 -10.22 -3.14 -10.97
C SER A 70 -11.10 -1.89 -11.07
N PRO A 71 -12.45 -1.97 -11.14
CA PRO A 71 -13.31 -0.79 -11.21
C PRO A 71 -13.14 0.15 -10.01
N LEU A 72 -12.87 -0.39 -8.81
CA LEU A 72 -12.63 0.44 -7.63
C LEU A 72 -11.40 1.34 -7.86
N ILE A 73 -10.32 0.77 -8.40
CA ILE A 73 -9.08 1.50 -8.67
C ILE A 73 -9.27 2.49 -9.83
N THR A 74 -9.80 2.04 -10.96
CA THR A 74 -9.75 2.83 -12.21
C THR A 74 -10.98 3.70 -12.44
N LYS A 75 -12.16 3.32 -11.95
CA LYS A 75 -13.42 4.05 -12.19
C LYS A 75 -13.87 4.85 -10.97
N VAL A 76 -13.83 4.25 -9.78
CA VAL A 76 -14.32 4.90 -8.55
C VAL A 76 -13.28 5.90 -8.02
N HIS A 77 -12.06 5.44 -7.76
CA HIS A 77 -10.99 6.29 -7.24
C HIS A 77 -10.16 6.97 -8.32
N GLN A 78 -10.29 6.54 -9.58
CA GLN A 78 -9.58 7.11 -10.74
C GLN A 78 -8.09 7.31 -10.44
N VAL A 79 -7.44 6.24 -9.94
CA VAL A 79 -6.03 6.29 -9.57
C VAL A 79 -5.20 6.73 -10.77
N GLN A 80 -4.47 7.82 -10.60
CA GLN A 80 -3.69 8.43 -11.66
C GLN A 80 -2.47 7.58 -11.99
N ALA A 81 -2.26 7.35 -13.28
CA ALA A 81 -1.05 6.74 -13.80
C ALA A 81 0.14 7.68 -13.57
N ILE A 82 1.24 7.13 -13.06
CA ILE A 82 2.47 7.88 -12.78
C ILE A 82 3.67 7.33 -13.56
N ASN A 83 3.42 6.44 -14.53
CA ASN A 83 4.44 5.81 -15.37
C ASN A 83 5.35 6.84 -16.06
N SER A 84 4.81 7.97 -16.52
CA SER A 84 5.59 9.05 -17.13
C SER A 84 6.50 9.80 -16.15
N LEU A 85 6.26 9.68 -14.84
CA LEU A 85 7.04 10.31 -13.78
C LEU A 85 8.05 9.34 -13.14
N ILE A 86 7.99 8.06 -13.50
CA ILE A 86 8.87 7.03 -12.95
C ILE A 86 10.16 7.00 -13.77
N ASP A 87 11.23 7.48 -13.17
CA ASP A 87 12.59 7.27 -13.65
C ASP A 87 13.06 5.86 -13.25
N ALA A 88 13.40 5.03 -14.25
CA ALA A 88 13.85 3.65 -14.04
C ALA A 88 15.14 3.55 -13.21
N ASN A 89 15.96 4.60 -13.19
CA ASN A 89 17.18 4.66 -12.39
C ASN A 89 16.92 5.07 -10.93
N LYS A 90 15.65 5.33 -10.56
CA LYS A 90 15.28 5.70 -9.19
C LYS A 90 14.58 4.56 -8.48
N THR A 91 14.82 4.51 -7.17
CA THR A 91 14.20 3.54 -6.28
C THR A 91 13.00 4.14 -5.57
N PHE A 92 11.93 3.35 -5.47
CA PHE A 92 10.74 3.69 -4.72
C PHE A 92 10.69 2.88 -3.43
N ASN A 93 10.45 3.55 -2.31
CA ASN A 93 10.29 2.88 -1.03
C ASN A 93 8.80 2.57 -0.81
N ALA A 94 8.47 1.30 -0.67
CA ALA A 94 7.12 0.85 -0.39
C ALA A 94 6.95 0.58 1.11
N LEU A 95 5.96 1.21 1.71
CA LEU A 95 5.73 1.20 3.16
C LEU A 95 4.43 0.47 3.51
N SER A 96 4.24 0.24 4.81
CA SER A 96 2.98 -0.26 5.37
C SER A 96 2.52 -1.58 4.70
N GLY A 97 1.30 -1.68 4.18
CA GLY A 97 0.74 -2.92 3.64
C GLY A 97 1.62 -3.59 2.59
N PHE A 98 2.24 -2.80 1.69
CA PHE A 98 3.19 -3.31 0.71
C PHE A 98 4.44 -3.93 1.34
N SER A 99 4.96 -3.32 2.41
CA SER A 99 6.11 -3.83 3.12
C SER A 99 5.78 -5.11 3.90
N TYR A 100 4.61 -5.19 4.54
CA TYR A 100 4.18 -6.41 5.24
C TYR A 100 3.94 -7.60 4.30
N ILE A 101 3.30 -7.37 3.15
CA ILE A 101 3.07 -8.45 2.19
C ILE A 101 4.38 -8.92 1.53
N ALA A 102 5.31 -7.99 1.28
CA ALA A 102 6.65 -8.35 0.78
C ALA A 102 7.39 -9.23 1.78
N LYS A 103 7.36 -8.88 3.07
CA LYS A 103 7.95 -9.69 4.13
C LYS A 103 7.32 -11.08 4.20
N PHE A 104 6.00 -11.18 4.10
CA PHE A 104 5.30 -12.47 4.11
C PHE A 104 5.74 -13.37 2.96
N PHE A 105 5.84 -12.83 1.74
CA PHE A 105 6.29 -13.58 0.55
C PHE A 105 7.82 -13.65 0.39
N ASN A 106 8.58 -13.16 1.38
CA ASN A 106 10.04 -13.06 1.36
C ASN A 106 10.60 -12.36 0.10
N LEU A 107 10.04 -11.19 -0.24
CA LEU A 107 10.39 -10.41 -1.43
C LEU A 107 11.37 -9.29 -1.07
N GLN A 108 12.51 -9.26 -1.78
CA GLN A 108 13.49 -8.17 -1.66
C GLN A 108 13.10 -6.94 -2.50
N SER A 109 12.33 -7.14 -3.57
CA SER A 109 11.78 -6.08 -4.43
C SER A 109 10.34 -6.41 -4.79
N LEU A 110 9.51 -5.39 -4.98
CA LEU A 110 8.10 -5.49 -5.33
C LEU A 110 7.88 -5.20 -6.81
N SER A 111 7.10 -6.05 -7.46
CA SER A 111 6.53 -5.78 -8.78
C SER A 111 5.10 -6.30 -8.85
N ALA A 112 4.32 -5.75 -9.78
CA ALA A 112 2.94 -6.20 -9.97
C ALA A 112 2.88 -7.69 -10.35
N ASP A 113 3.83 -8.15 -11.15
CA ASP A 113 3.89 -9.54 -11.63
C ASP A 113 4.36 -10.51 -10.55
N LEU A 114 5.34 -10.13 -9.73
CA LEU A 114 5.80 -10.98 -8.64
C LEU A 114 4.73 -11.15 -7.57
N LEU A 115 4.01 -10.06 -7.21
CA LEU A 115 2.86 -10.14 -6.33
C LEU A 115 1.72 -10.99 -6.92
N LYS A 116 1.49 -10.88 -8.23
CA LYS A 116 0.51 -11.70 -8.94
C LYS A 116 0.88 -13.19 -8.89
N GLN A 117 2.14 -13.51 -9.15
CA GLN A 117 2.63 -14.88 -9.15
C GLN A 117 2.53 -15.51 -7.76
N LYS A 118 3.09 -14.84 -6.73
CA LYS A 118 3.03 -15.31 -5.33
C LYS A 118 1.61 -15.36 -4.80
N GLY A 119 0.80 -14.36 -5.14
CA GLY A 119 -0.62 -14.30 -4.81
C GLY A 119 -1.41 -15.47 -5.39
N LYS A 120 -1.25 -15.76 -6.69
CA LYS A 120 -1.89 -16.93 -7.33
C LYS A 120 -1.52 -18.24 -6.65
N GLN A 121 -0.23 -18.45 -6.38
CA GLN A 121 0.25 -19.66 -5.68
C GLN A 121 -0.37 -19.79 -4.29
N PHE A 122 -0.38 -18.69 -3.53
CA PHE A 122 -0.96 -18.66 -2.19
C PHE A 122 -2.47 -18.92 -2.19
N CYS A 123 -3.23 -18.27 -3.08
CA CYS A 123 -4.68 -18.43 -3.17
C CYS A 123 -5.11 -19.83 -3.61
N ALA A 124 -4.27 -20.52 -4.40
CA ALA A 124 -4.54 -21.89 -4.83
C ALA A 124 -4.34 -22.92 -3.71
N THR A 125 -3.58 -22.59 -2.67
CA THR A 125 -3.37 -23.47 -1.52
C THR A 125 -4.63 -23.54 -0.66
N SER A 126 -4.97 -24.73 -0.14
CA SER A 126 -6.13 -24.89 0.72
C SER A 126 -5.92 -24.19 2.06
N TRP A 127 -7.01 -23.70 2.65
CA TRP A 127 -7.03 -23.00 3.91
C TRP A 127 -6.45 -23.86 5.04
N ASP A 128 -6.81 -25.15 5.09
CA ASP A 128 -6.30 -26.08 6.09
C ASP A 128 -4.78 -26.25 6.00
N GLN A 129 -4.23 -26.32 4.78
CA GLN A 129 -2.78 -26.40 4.58
C GLN A 129 -2.11 -25.08 4.98
N LEU A 130 -2.68 -23.94 4.59
CA LEU A 130 -2.15 -22.63 4.96
C LEU A 130 -2.10 -22.44 6.48
N GLN A 131 -3.14 -22.87 7.21
CA GLN A 131 -3.16 -22.79 8.67
C GLN A 131 -2.08 -23.67 9.32
N LYS A 132 -1.80 -24.85 8.75
CA LYS A 132 -0.70 -25.71 9.20
C LYS A 132 0.67 -25.12 8.91
N THR A 133 0.87 -24.51 7.75
CA THR A 133 2.15 -23.89 7.36
C THR A 133 2.43 -22.60 8.12
N TYR A 134 1.40 -21.81 8.42
CA TYR A 134 1.52 -20.50 9.07
C TYR A 134 0.66 -20.45 10.34
N PRO A 135 0.99 -21.26 11.38
CA PRO A 135 0.26 -21.22 12.63
C PRO A 135 0.37 -19.83 13.27
N ASN A 136 -0.69 -19.41 13.98
CA ASN A 136 -0.75 -18.14 14.72
C ASN A 136 -0.63 -16.85 13.88
N ASN A 137 -0.94 -16.91 12.58
CA ASN A 137 -1.01 -15.71 11.75
C ASN A 137 -2.46 -15.19 11.62
N PRO A 138 -2.87 -14.18 12.41
CA PRO A 138 -4.25 -13.68 12.37
C PRO A 138 -4.61 -12.97 11.05
N PHE A 139 -3.63 -12.64 10.22
CA PHE A 139 -3.82 -11.95 8.94
C PHE A 139 -3.75 -12.90 7.74
N LEU A 140 -3.63 -14.21 7.96
CA LEU A 140 -3.41 -15.20 6.90
C LEU A 140 -4.46 -15.15 5.79
N TYR A 141 -5.73 -14.97 6.15
CA TYR A 141 -6.83 -14.88 5.20
C TYR A 141 -6.75 -13.65 4.27
N THR A 142 -5.97 -12.63 4.64
CA THR A 142 -5.88 -11.37 3.90
C THR A 142 -4.89 -11.40 2.75
N TYR A 143 -3.90 -12.31 2.74
CA TYR A 143 -2.81 -12.26 1.76
C TYR A 143 -3.28 -12.55 0.33
N CYS A 144 -4.32 -13.35 0.16
CA CYS A 144 -4.91 -13.63 -1.15
C CYS A 144 -5.47 -12.33 -1.78
N ILE A 145 -6.46 -11.71 -1.14
CA ILE A 145 -7.06 -10.47 -1.60
C ILE A 145 -6.07 -9.29 -1.63
N ASN A 146 -5.20 -9.15 -0.63
CA ASN A 146 -4.23 -8.05 -0.58
C ASN A 146 -3.20 -8.17 -1.72
N SER A 147 -2.75 -9.37 -2.06
CA SER A 147 -1.84 -9.55 -3.22
C SER A 147 -2.52 -9.20 -4.53
N ALA A 148 -3.79 -9.61 -4.72
CA ALA A 148 -4.58 -9.27 -5.90
C ALA A 148 -4.76 -7.75 -6.03
N TYR A 149 -5.08 -7.11 -4.91
CA TYR A 149 -5.25 -5.66 -4.82
C TYR A 149 -3.96 -4.90 -5.11
N PHE A 150 -2.87 -5.21 -4.40
CA PHE A 150 -1.59 -4.52 -4.57
C PHE A 150 -0.99 -4.73 -5.96
N SER A 151 -1.10 -5.93 -6.52
CA SER A 151 -0.72 -6.20 -7.90
C SER A 151 -1.52 -5.32 -8.88
N ARG A 152 -2.83 -5.16 -8.66
CA ARG A 152 -3.68 -4.33 -9.53
C ARG A 152 -3.44 -2.83 -9.35
N LEU A 153 -3.17 -2.39 -8.12
CA LEU A 153 -2.83 -1.01 -7.82
C LEU A 153 -1.53 -0.60 -8.51
N LEU A 154 -0.49 -1.45 -8.42
CA LEU A 154 0.79 -1.20 -9.10
C LEU A 154 0.65 -1.22 -10.63
N SER A 155 -0.01 -2.23 -11.20
CA SER A 155 -0.08 -2.40 -12.66
C SER A 155 -1.06 -1.46 -13.36
N ARG A 156 -2.19 -1.10 -12.72
CA ARG A 156 -3.32 -0.44 -13.40
C ARG A 156 -3.78 0.85 -12.76
N GLY A 157 -3.50 1.04 -11.48
CA GLY A 157 -3.61 2.35 -10.85
C GLY A 157 -2.40 3.19 -11.22
N TYR A 158 -1.26 2.92 -10.57
CA TYR A 158 -0.03 3.67 -10.75
C TYR A 158 0.70 3.39 -12.07
N GLN A 159 0.44 2.23 -12.69
CA GLN A 159 1.06 1.78 -13.93
C GLN A 159 2.60 1.72 -13.84
N PHE A 160 3.13 1.19 -12.73
CA PHE A 160 4.58 0.98 -12.60
C PHE A 160 5.11 0.13 -13.76
N PRO A 161 6.19 0.55 -14.44
CA PRO A 161 6.83 -0.27 -15.45
C PRO A 161 7.47 -1.50 -14.80
N SER A 162 7.64 -2.57 -15.57
CA SER A 162 8.16 -3.85 -15.07
C SER A 162 9.58 -3.79 -14.53
N ASN A 163 10.39 -2.84 -15.01
CA ASN A 163 11.76 -2.60 -14.57
C ASN A 163 11.90 -1.61 -13.39
N ALA A 164 10.79 -1.08 -12.86
CA ALA A 164 10.86 -0.18 -11.71
C ALA A 164 11.36 -0.91 -10.46
N THR A 165 12.27 -0.27 -9.74
CA THR A 165 12.80 -0.82 -8.48
C THR A 165 11.98 -0.31 -7.29
N ILE A 166 11.16 -1.18 -6.71
CA ILE A 166 10.32 -0.87 -5.54
C ILE A 166 10.79 -1.68 -4.33
N ILE A 167 11.44 -1.02 -3.38
CA ILE A 167 12.04 -1.64 -2.20
C ILE A 167 11.04 -1.61 -1.04
N PRO A 168 10.61 -2.75 -0.49
CA PRO A 168 9.81 -2.79 0.73
C PRO A 168 10.64 -2.29 1.92
N THR A 169 10.14 -1.29 2.65
CA THR A 169 10.87 -0.67 3.75
C THR A 169 10.08 -0.68 5.05
N HIS A 170 10.67 -1.34 6.07
CA HIS A 170 10.07 -1.50 7.40
C HIS A 170 10.53 -0.42 8.38
N THR A 171 11.82 -0.10 8.35
CA THR A 171 12.50 0.83 9.26
C THR A 171 13.46 1.72 8.47
N ASN A 172 13.75 2.90 9.02
CA ASN A 172 14.80 3.76 8.52
C ASN A 172 16.17 3.11 8.77
N ARG A 173 17.22 3.65 8.16
CA ARG A 173 18.62 3.19 8.36
C ARG A 173 19.08 3.21 9.83
N ASP A 174 18.47 4.06 10.66
CA ASP A 174 18.72 4.16 12.11
C ASP A 174 17.87 3.19 12.95
N GLY A 175 17.30 2.15 12.32
CA GLY A 175 16.47 1.12 12.98
C GLY A 175 15.06 1.57 13.34
N SER A 176 14.71 2.82 13.06
CA SER A 176 13.49 3.41 13.59
C SER A 176 12.30 3.34 12.64
N ASN A 177 11.07 3.28 13.16
CA ASN A 177 9.87 3.15 12.32
C ASN A 177 9.73 4.29 11.30
N ILE A 178 9.49 3.92 10.03
CA ILE A 178 9.20 4.88 8.97
C ILE A 178 7.77 5.38 9.16
N SER A 179 7.64 6.63 9.60
CA SER A 179 6.35 7.29 9.73
C SER A 179 6.44 8.76 9.31
N TRP A 180 5.35 9.27 8.75
CA TRP A 180 5.18 10.69 8.45
C TRP A 180 5.37 11.56 9.70
N THR A 181 5.13 11.03 10.89
CA THR A 181 5.25 11.74 12.17
C THR A 181 6.65 12.30 12.39
N ARG A 182 7.71 11.58 11.99
CA ARG A 182 9.10 12.06 12.15
C ARG A 182 9.43 13.23 11.23
N ARG A 183 8.99 13.20 9.98
CA ARG A 183 9.22 14.31 9.05
C ARG A 183 8.37 15.52 9.42
N LYS A 184 7.12 15.33 9.89
CA LYS A 184 6.30 16.41 10.45
C LYS A 184 6.99 17.07 11.65
N ARG A 185 7.52 16.30 12.60
CA ARG A 185 8.30 16.85 13.73
C ARG A 185 9.53 17.63 13.29
N ARG A 186 10.31 17.16 12.30
CA ARG A 186 11.47 17.90 11.78
C ARG A 186 11.08 19.17 11.01
N TYR A 187 9.99 19.14 10.26
CA TYR A 187 9.51 20.31 9.53
C TYR A 187 8.93 21.35 10.49
N LEU A 188 8.01 20.95 11.38
CA LEU A 188 7.45 21.85 12.39
C LEU A 188 8.54 22.36 13.36
N GLY A 189 9.47 21.51 13.80
CA GLY A 189 10.58 21.93 14.67
C GLY A 189 11.52 22.98 14.07
N ARG A 190 11.58 23.11 12.74
CA ARG A 190 12.32 24.18 12.05
C ARG A 190 11.53 25.49 11.92
N TYR A 191 10.21 25.45 11.99
CA TYR A 191 9.35 26.65 11.97
C TYR A 191 8.95 27.13 13.39
N PHE A 192 9.07 26.28 14.42
CA PHE A 192 8.78 26.60 15.82
C PHE A 192 10.03 26.82 16.68
N ALA A 193 11.15 27.24 16.09
CA ALA A 193 12.37 27.58 16.83
C ALA A 193 12.34 29.01 17.42
N HIS A 194 11.17 29.47 17.87
CA HIS A 194 11.00 30.63 18.76
C HIS A 194 10.19 30.17 19.98
N PRO A 195 10.53 30.64 21.20
CA PRO A 195 10.01 30.06 22.43
C PRO A 195 8.51 30.33 22.51
N MET A 196 7.70 29.28 22.44
CA MET A 196 6.26 29.40 22.70
C MET A 196 5.88 28.61 23.93
N MET A 197 5.22 29.34 24.82
CA MET A 197 4.54 28.89 26.02
C MET A 197 3.63 27.69 25.75
N GLN A 198 3.61 26.80 26.73
CA GLN A 198 2.77 25.61 26.77
C GLN A 198 1.30 26.00 26.85
N ASN A 199 0.51 25.57 25.87
CA ASN A 199 -0.92 25.35 26.08
C ASN A 199 -1.25 23.89 25.76
N ARG A 200 -1.56 23.12 26.82
CA ARG A 200 -2.09 21.77 26.75
C ARG A 200 -3.55 21.83 26.32
N ARG A 201 -3.90 21.36 25.11
CA ARG A 201 -5.22 20.75 24.90
C ARG A 201 -5.30 19.90 23.62
N ALA A 202 -6.06 18.80 23.79
CA ALA A 202 -6.63 17.88 22.80
C ALA A 202 -5.72 16.78 22.22
N LYS A 203 -5.67 15.65 22.95
CA LYS A 203 -5.79 14.32 22.35
C LYS A 203 -7.09 14.29 21.52
N ARG A 204 -7.01 14.02 20.22
CA ARG A 204 -8.05 13.29 19.48
C ARG A 204 -7.46 12.70 18.19
N ASP A 205 -7.67 11.40 18.06
CA ASP A 205 -7.68 10.60 16.84
C ASP A 205 -6.33 10.29 16.18
N ASP A 206 -5.75 9.17 16.63
CA ASP A 206 -4.82 8.32 15.89
C ASP A 206 -5.51 7.70 14.65
N TYR A 207 -5.93 8.52 13.69
CA TYR A 207 -6.23 8.03 12.35
C TYR A 207 -4.89 7.80 11.64
N LYS A 208 -4.50 6.54 11.47
CA LYS A 208 -3.35 6.12 10.68
C LYS A 208 -3.86 5.87 9.26
N PRO A 209 -3.83 6.86 8.33
CA PRO A 209 -4.25 6.59 6.97
C PRO A 209 -3.28 5.56 6.39
N SER A 210 -3.83 4.46 5.87
CA SER A 210 -3.15 3.51 4.98
C SER A 210 -2.89 4.16 3.61
N ALA A 211 -2.37 5.40 3.64
CA ALA A 211 -1.98 6.16 2.48
C ALA A 211 -0.60 5.67 2.01
N VAL A 212 -0.59 5.02 0.85
CA VAL A 212 0.62 4.73 0.09
C VAL A 212 1.21 6.07 -0.33
N ARG A 213 2.25 6.52 0.35
CA ARG A 213 2.98 7.73 -0.01
C ARG A 213 4.17 7.33 -0.86
N VAL A 214 4.00 7.42 -2.17
CA VAL A 214 5.09 7.26 -3.14
C VAL A 214 5.98 8.51 -3.02
N THR A 215 7.12 8.39 -2.33
CA THR A 215 8.12 9.46 -2.32
C THR A 215 9.34 9.01 -3.10
N GLN A 216 9.56 9.60 -4.27
CA GLN A 216 10.84 9.54 -4.98
C GLN A 216 11.88 10.26 -4.11
N ARG A 217 13.00 9.60 -3.78
CA ARG A 217 14.15 10.28 -3.18
C ARG A 217 15.16 10.56 -4.29
N TYR A 218 15.51 11.83 -4.46
CA TYR A 218 16.80 12.20 -5.02
C TYR A 218 17.85 11.91 -3.95
N VAL A 219 18.72 10.92 -4.20
CA VAL A 219 19.99 10.78 -3.50
C VAL A 219 21.07 10.91 -4.58
N PRO A 220 22.05 11.83 -4.43
CA PRO A 220 23.21 11.88 -5.30
C PRO A 220 24.04 10.59 -5.19
#